data_AF-A0A250IJI6-F1
#
_entry.id   AF-A0A250IJI6-F1
#
_cell.length_a   1.000
_cell.length_b   1.000
_cell.length_c   1.000
_cell.angle_alpha   90.00
_cell.angle_beta   90.00
_cell.angle_gamma   90.00
#
_symmetry.space_group_name_H-M   'P 1'
#
loop_
_entity.id
_entity.type
_entity.pdbx_description
1 polymer ?
#
loop_
_entity_poly.entity_id
_entity_poly.type
_entity_poly.pdbx_seq_one_letter_code
_entity_poly.pdbx_strand_id
1 'polypeptide(L)'
;MARKANATQWRNELIAAFSEGDEARTRAWVSQLGARKARPLLEAMLDDPDAAVRQAAAFGLGELGGTASARRLEHQLALEEARKDHDGASVAEAVTQALGRIQGANARSSLLRRMERLVAANGPEPADLNDVSRALWRQRHSDLIPFLRQLLEKFALPAPTSLHGLLVLLEKAPEELQAWAADGSVPIELKGEVLTVLAEEIPEALVPTLPAFISSALPLVDTAVKYKGAASGYCTDMFSLLLLHPGHLLPLLPEAALATLRDMARRLVAATPALKCALQAAVLLKHLGHPEDAAHIEAHRPADPVLAKVFDDAARVLRGRTSSERIV
;
A
#
# COMPACT_ATOMS: atom_id res chain seq x y z
N MET A 1 -19.38 -38.68 4.04
CA MET A 1 -19.27 -37.72 5.16
C MET A 1 -17.85 -37.15 5.30
N ALA A 2 -16.79 -37.97 5.32
CA ALA A 2 -15.40 -37.53 5.47
C ALA A 2 -14.92 -36.45 4.45
N ARG A 3 -15.29 -36.56 3.18
CA ARG A 3 -14.89 -35.57 2.14
C ARG A 3 -15.55 -34.19 2.31
N LYS A 4 -16.79 -34.14 2.83
CA LYS A 4 -17.47 -32.87 3.15
C LYS A 4 -16.86 -32.23 4.40
N ALA A 5 -16.58 -33.03 5.44
CA ALA A 5 -15.91 -32.55 6.65
C ALA A 5 -14.52 -31.95 6.34
N ASN A 6 -13.75 -32.58 5.46
CA ASN A 6 -12.43 -32.08 5.05
C ASN A 6 -12.52 -30.75 4.26
N ALA A 7 -13.53 -30.57 3.42
CA ALA A 7 -13.74 -29.31 2.68
C ALA A 7 -14.18 -28.15 3.61
N THR A 8 -15.04 -28.43 4.59
CA THR A 8 -15.44 -27.44 5.60
C THR A 8 -14.26 -27.04 6.48
N GLN A 9 -13.46 -28.01 6.92
CA GLN A 9 -12.25 -27.72 7.69
C GLN A 9 -11.29 -26.84 6.90
N TRP A 10 -10.93 -27.25 5.68
CA TRP A 10 -10.05 -26.46 4.81
C TRP A 10 -10.55 -25.03 4.60
N ARG A 11 -11.85 -24.85 4.38
CA ARG A 11 -12.46 -23.52 4.22
C ARG A 11 -12.26 -22.67 5.47
N ASN A 12 -12.51 -23.21 6.66
CA ASN A 12 -12.36 -22.47 7.92
C ASN A 12 -10.91 -22.08 8.19
N GLU A 13 -9.96 -22.98 7.91
CA GLU A 13 -8.54 -22.71 8.09
C GLU A 13 -8.02 -21.63 7.13
N LEU A 14 -8.48 -21.65 5.87
CA LEU A 14 -8.17 -20.61 4.88
C LEU A 14 -8.69 -19.24 5.35
N ILE A 15 -9.94 -19.18 5.82
CA ILE A 15 -10.56 -17.93 6.32
C ILE A 15 -9.79 -17.42 7.54
N ALA A 16 -9.49 -18.30 8.51
CA ALA A 16 -8.73 -17.91 9.70
C ALA A 16 -7.35 -17.35 9.35
N ALA A 17 -6.61 -18.02 8.45
CA ALA A 17 -5.32 -17.53 7.96
C ALA A 17 -5.42 -16.16 7.29
N PHE A 18 -6.43 -15.97 6.45
CA PHE A 18 -6.65 -14.70 5.76
C PHE A 18 -7.02 -13.58 6.74
N SER A 19 -7.96 -13.83 7.67
CA SER A 19 -8.42 -12.86 8.67
C SER A 19 -7.32 -12.46 9.66
N GLU A 20 -6.34 -13.32 9.91
CA GLU A 20 -5.16 -13.01 10.72
C GLU A 20 -4.08 -12.23 9.95
N GLY A 21 -4.26 -12.01 8.64
CA GLY A 21 -3.26 -11.36 7.78
C GLY A 21 -2.05 -12.23 7.46
N ASP A 22 -2.12 -13.54 7.74
CA ASP A 22 -1.06 -14.49 7.45
C ASP A 22 -1.17 -14.98 5.99
N GLU A 23 -0.73 -14.13 5.06
CA GLU A 23 -0.76 -14.44 3.62
C GLU A 23 0.05 -15.71 3.28
N ALA A 24 1.15 -15.97 4.01
CA ALA A 24 2.00 -17.13 3.77
C ALA A 24 1.26 -18.43 4.12
N ARG A 25 0.60 -18.47 5.28
CA ARG A 25 -0.26 -19.59 5.69
C ARG A 25 -1.47 -19.74 4.78
N THR A 26 -2.08 -18.62 4.37
CA THR A 26 -3.21 -18.62 3.43
C THR A 26 -2.80 -19.25 2.09
N ARG A 27 -1.65 -18.86 1.53
CA ARG A 27 -1.07 -19.44 0.31
C ARG A 27 -0.76 -20.92 0.47
N ALA A 28 -0.19 -21.33 1.60
CA ALA A 28 0.11 -22.73 1.90
C ALA A 28 -1.16 -23.59 1.88
N TRP A 29 -2.27 -23.12 2.43
CA TRP A 29 -3.57 -23.82 2.38
C TRP A 29 -4.10 -24.01 0.95
N VAL A 30 -3.95 -22.99 0.10
CA VAL A 30 -4.33 -23.08 -1.32
C VAL A 30 -3.46 -24.10 -2.05
N SER A 31 -2.14 -24.04 -1.86
CA SER A 31 -1.18 -24.96 -2.49
C SER A 31 -1.37 -26.41 -2.04
N GLN A 32 -1.58 -26.65 -0.74
CA GLN A 32 -1.75 -27.99 -0.18
C GLN A 32 -2.96 -28.73 -0.74
N LEU A 33 -4.08 -28.02 -0.96
CA LEU A 33 -5.27 -28.62 -1.55
C LEU A 33 -5.09 -28.92 -3.05
N GLY A 34 -4.27 -28.11 -3.72
CA GLY A 34 -3.94 -28.21 -5.14
C GLY A 34 -5.00 -27.60 -6.05
N ALA A 35 -4.57 -26.94 -7.13
CA ALA A 35 -5.41 -26.09 -7.99
C ALA A 35 -6.72 -26.75 -8.46
N ARG A 36 -6.67 -28.03 -8.87
CA ARG A 36 -7.85 -28.77 -9.36
C ARG A 36 -8.95 -28.92 -8.30
N LYS A 37 -8.58 -29.06 -7.03
CA LYS A 37 -9.54 -29.22 -5.92
C LYS A 37 -9.89 -27.87 -5.30
N ALA A 38 -8.93 -26.97 -5.20
CA ALA A 38 -9.12 -25.64 -4.60
C ALA A 38 -10.06 -24.77 -5.43
N ARG A 39 -9.90 -24.75 -6.77
CA ARG A 39 -10.68 -23.88 -7.66
C ARG A 39 -12.20 -23.95 -7.43
N PRO A 40 -12.87 -25.10 -7.52
CA PRO A 40 -14.32 -25.16 -7.34
C PRO A 40 -14.78 -24.78 -5.92
N LEU A 41 -13.94 -24.98 -4.89
CA LEU A 41 -14.27 -24.55 -3.52
C LEU A 41 -14.17 -23.02 -3.39
N LEU A 42 -13.09 -22.43 -3.92
CA LEU A 42 -12.91 -20.98 -3.93
C LEU A 42 -14.00 -20.29 -4.75
N GLU A 43 -14.34 -20.83 -5.92
CA GLU A 43 -15.41 -20.28 -6.77
C GLU A 43 -16.77 -20.29 -6.06
N ALA A 44 -17.07 -21.32 -5.27
CA ALA A 44 -18.29 -21.37 -4.46
C ALA A 44 -18.27 -20.40 -3.27
N MET A 45 -17.10 -20.13 -2.70
CA MET A 45 -16.93 -19.16 -1.61
C MET A 45 -17.15 -17.71 -2.07
N LEU A 46 -17.01 -17.40 -3.35
CA LEU A 46 -17.30 -16.07 -3.89
C LEU A 46 -18.79 -15.69 -3.84
N ASP A 47 -19.69 -16.67 -3.71
CA ASP A 47 -21.13 -16.42 -3.62
C ASP A 47 -21.64 -16.42 -2.16
N ASP A 48 -20.72 -16.46 -1.20
CA ASP A 48 -21.04 -16.50 0.22
C ASP A 48 -21.57 -15.14 0.73
N PRO A 49 -22.57 -15.12 1.63
CA PRO A 49 -23.07 -13.88 2.21
C PRO A 49 -21.99 -13.12 3.01
N ASP A 50 -21.04 -13.81 3.62
CA ASP A 50 -19.99 -13.19 4.42
C ASP A 50 -18.87 -12.62 3.54
N ALA A 51 -18.60 -11.32 3.67
CA ALA A 51 -17.57 -10.61 2.92
C ALA A 51 -16.17 -11.19 3.17
N ALA A 52 -15.84 -11.59 4.41
CA ALA A 52 -14.54 -12.17 4.74
C ALA A 52 -14.29 -13.49 4.00
N VAL A 53 -15.34 -14.28 3.80
CA VAL A 53 -15.30 -15.52 3.00
C VAL A 53 -15.02 -15.19 1.53
N ARG A 54 -15.70 -14.18 0.97
CA ARG A 54 -15.48 -13.76 -0.42
C ARG A 54 -14.08 -13.19 -0.64
N GLN A 55 -13.54 -12.44 0.32
CA GLN A 55 -12.17 -11.92 0.28
C GLN A 55 -11.12 -13.04 0.30
N ALA A 56 -11.25 -14.00 1.22
CA ALA A 56 -10.37 -15.16 1.29
C ALA A 56 -10.42 -15.98 -0.02
N ALA A 57 -11.60 -16.09 -0.62
CA ALA A 57 -11.77 -16.75 -1.92
C ALA A 57 -11.09 -16.00 -3.06
N ALA A 58 -11.23 -14.66 -3.10
CA ALA A 58 -10.57 -13.82 -4.08
C ALA A 58 -9.04 -13.93 -4.00
N PHE A 59 -8.50 -13.85 -2.78
CA PHE A 59 -7.08 -14.09 -2.51
C PHE A 59 -6.64 -15.45 -3.04
N GLY A 60 -7.35 -16.53 -2.67
CA GLY A 60 -7.00 -17.88 -3.10
C GLY A 60 -7.06 -18.07 -4.62
N LEU A 61 -8.01 -17.45 -5.32
CA LEU A 61 -8.05 -17.47 -6.79
C LEU A 61 -6.90 -16.69 -7.43
N GLY A 62 -6.48 -15.58 -6.81
CA GLY A 62 -5.27 -14.85 -7.17
C GLY A 62 -4.03 -15.72 -7.09
N GLU A 63 -3.87 -16.47 -5.98
CA GLU A 63 -2.77 -17.42 -5.77
C GLU A 63 -2.80 -18.60 -6.74
N LEU A 64 -3.99 -19.12 -7.09
CA LEU A 64 -4.11 -20.14 -8.14
C LEU A 64 -3.71 -19.62 -9.51
N GLY A 65 -3.92 -18.33 -9.77
CA GLY A 65 -3.58 -17.69 -11.01
C GLY A 65 -4.29 -18.25 -12.24
N GLY A 66 -3.75 -17.87 -13.40
CA GLY A 66 -4.22 -18.32 -14.70
C GLY A 66 -5.47 -17.59 -15.20
N THR A 67 -5.75 -17.80 -16.48
CA THR A 67 -6.82 -17.11 -17.22
C THR A 67 -8.21 -17.39 -16.66
N ALA A 68 -8.44 -18.60 -16.15
CA ALA A 68 -9.71 -18.97 -15.52
C ALA A 68 -9.98 -18.17 -14.23
N SER A 69 -8.97 -18.02 -13.38
CA SER A 69 -9.10 -17.19 -12.17
C SER A 69 -9.31 -15.72 -12.53
N ALA A 70 -8.55 -15.18 -13.49
CA ALA A 70 -8.71 -13.80 -13.93
C ALA A 70 -10.15 -13.51 -14.41
N ARG A 71 -10.72 -14.39 -15.25
CA ARG A 71 -12.10 -14.24 -15.74
C ARG A 71 -13.13 -14.32 -14.62
N ARG A 72 -12.98 -15.27 -13.68
CA ARG A 72 -13.92 -15.41 -12.56
C ARG A 72 -13.86 -14.20 -11.62
N LEU A 73 -12.65 -13.70 -11.33
CA LEU A 73 -12.43 -12.51 -10.51
C LEU A 73 -12.97 -11.26 -11.19
N GLU A 74 -12.78 -11.10 -12.50
CA GLU A 74 -13.39 -10.00 -13.26
C GLU A 74 -14.92 -10.02 -13.15
N HIS A 75 -15.54 -11.20 -13.27
CA HIS A 75 -16.98 -11.33 -13.07
C HIS A 75 -17.39 -10.97 -11.64
N GLN A 76 -16.66 -11.47 -10.64
CA GLN A 76 -16.94 -11.14 -9.24
C GLN A 76 -16.84 -9.64 -8.97
N LEU A 77 -15.81 -9.01 -9.52
CA LEU A 77 -15.57 -7.57 -9.36
C LEU A 77 -16.80 -6.75 -9.75
N ALA A 78 -17.41 -7.06 -10.90
CA ALA A 78 -18.61 -6.38 -11.36
C ALA A 78 -19.82 -6.61 -10.42
N LEU A 79 -19.95 -7.81 -9.84
CA LEU A 79 -21.00 -8.12 -8.87
C LEU A 79 -20.82 -7.31 -7.58
N GLU A 80 -19.61 -7.24 -7.05
CA GLU A 80 -19.32 -6.53 -5.80
C GLU A 80 -19.41 -5.01 -5.98
N GLU A 81 -18.93 -4.45 -7.10
CA GLU A 81 -19.12 -3.04 -7.47
C GLU A 81 -20.62 -2.68 -7.56
N ALA A 82 -21.47 -3.60 -8.02
CA ALA A 82 -22.90 -3.39 -8.15
C ALA A 82 -23.65 -3.37 -6.80
N ARG A 83 -23.07 -3.94 -5.73
CA ARG A 83 -23.69 -3.96 -4.38
C ARG A 83 -23.78 -2.56 -3.78
N LYS A 84 -22.79 -1.70 -4.05
CA LYS A 84 -22.70 -0.32 -3.53
C LYS A 84 -22.80 -0.23 -2.00
N ASP A 85 -22.28 -1.22 -1.31
CA ASP A 85 -22.16 -1.28 0.14
C ASP A 85 -20.68 -1.43 0.56
N HIS A 86 -20.41 -1.25 1.85
CA HIS A 86 -19.05 -1.34 2.41
C HIS A 86 -18.44 -2.73 2.20
N ASP A 87 -19.24 -3.78 2.36
CA ASP A 87 -18.81 -5.17 2.17
C ASP A 87 -18.39 -5.42 0.72
N GLY A 88 -19.19 -4.96 -0.24
CA GLY A 88 -18.88 -5.01 -1.66
C GLY A 88 -17.61 -4.24 -2.01
N ALA A 89 -17.43 -3.03 -1.48
CA ALA A 89 -16.21 -2.25 -1.68
C ALA A 89 -14.97 -2.99 -1.15
N SER A 90 -15.05 -3.55 0.05
CA SER A 90 -13.94 -4.30 0.67
C SER A 90 -13.61 -5.61 -0.06
N VAL A 91 -14.60 -6.29 -0.65
CA VAL A 91 -14.35 -7.46 -1.50
C VAL A 91 -13.80 -7.03 -2.86
N ALA A 92 -14.28 -5.93 -3.43
CA ALA A 92 -13.79 -5.40 -4.71
C ALA A 92 -12.31 -5.00 -4.64
N GLU A 93 -11.87 -4.44 -3.51
CA GLU A 93 -10.44 -4.23 -3.20
C GLU A 93 -9.68 -5.56 -3.25
N ALA A 94 -10.11 -6.57 -2.49
CA ALA A 94 -9.44 -7.88 -2.46
C ALA A 94 -9.38 -8.55 -3.84
N VAL A 95 -10.44 -8.44 -4.63
CA VAL A 95 -10.50 -8.92 -6.02
C VAL A 95 -9.52 -8.14 -6.92
N THR A 96 -9.41 -6.83 -6.75
CA THR A 96 -8.47 -5.98 -7.50
C THR A 96 -7.02 -6.35 -7.18
N GLN A 97 -6.69 -6.53 -5.90
CA GLN A 97 -5.37 -7.01 -5.48
C GLN A 97 -5.08 -8.41 -6.02
N ALA A 98 -6.06 -9.33 -5.98
CA ALA A 98 -5.92 -10.67 -6.53
C ALA A 98 -5.64 -10.63 -8.05
N LEU A 99 -6.35 -9.81 -8.81
CA LEU A 99 -6.07 -9.59 -10.23
C LEU A 99 -4.65 -9.04 -10.46
N GLY A 100 -4.18 -8.14 -9.60
CA GLY A 100 -2.79 -7.65 -9.64
C GLY A 100 -1.73 -8.73 -9.41
N ARG A 101 -2.04 -9.78 -8.63
CA ARG A 101 -1.15 -10.93 -8.40
C ARG A 101 -1.13 -11.92 -9.59
N ILE A 102 -2.22 -12.00 -10.37
CA ILE A 102 -2.30 -12.94 -11.50
C ILE A 102 -1.46 -12.46 -12.67
N GLN A 103 -0.44 -13.24 -13.03
CA GLN A 103 0.37 -12.99 -14.21
C GLN A 103 -0.43 -13.15 -15.52
N GLY A 104 -0.32 -12.16 -16.41
CA GLY A 104 -0.77 -12.26 -17.80
C GLY A 104 -1.70 -11.14 -18.26
N ALA A 105 -1.78 -10.98 -19.59
CA ALA A 105 -2.49 -9.87 -20.22
C ALA A 105 -3.98 -9.78 -19.83
N ASN A 106 -4.66 -10.91 -19.59
CA ASN A 106 -6.09 -10.91 -19.24
C ASN A 106 -6.37 -10.23 -17.90
N ALA A 107 -5.53 -10.48 -16.88
CA ALA A 107 -5.68 -9.84 -15.58
C ALA A 107 -5.42 -8.34 -15.68
N ARG A 108 -4.35 -7.95 -16.40
CA ARG A 108 -4.05 -6.54 -16.72
C ARG A 108 -5.19 -5.85 -17.46
N SER A 109 -5.77 -6.48 -18.49
CA SER A 109 -6.93 -5.92 -19.21
C SER A 109 -8.17 -5.76 -18.32
N SER A 110 -8.36 -6.65 -17.34
CA SER A 110 -9.46 -6.55 -16.37
C SER A 110 -9.28 -5.33 -15.45
N LEU A 111 -8.05 -5.10 -14.98
CA LEU A 111 -7.69 -3.91 -14.19
C LEU A 111 -7.87 -2.62 -15.00
N LEU A 112 -7.44 -2.60 -16.27
CA LEU A 112 -7.65 -1.45 -17.17
C LEU A 112 -9.15 -1.13 -17.36
N ARG A 113 -10.00 -2.16 -17.50
CA ARG A 113 -11.45 -1.97 -17.59
C ARG A 113 -12.05 -1.43 -16.28
N ARG A 114 -11.59 -1.90 -15.11
CA ARG A 114 -12.00 -1.31 -13.81
C ARG A 114 -11.62 0.16 -13.75
N MET A 115 -10.38 0.47 -14.08
CA MET A 115 -9.86 1.84 -14.07
C MET A 115 -10.67 2.78 -14.97
N GLU A 116 -10.99 2.37 -16.20
CA GLU A 116 -11.83 3.17 -17.08
C GLU A 116 -13.23 3.37 -16.52
N ARG A 117 -13.86 2.34 -15.93
CA ARG A 117 -15.17 2.47 -15.26
C ARG A 117 -15.14 3.44 -14.09
N LEU A 118 -14.11 3.36 -13.24
CA LEU A 118 -13.95 4.23 -12.08
C LEU A 118 -13.83 5.69 -12.51
N VAL A 119 -12.95 5.98 -13.47
CA VAL A 119 -12.75 7.36 -13.95
C VAL A 119 -13.96 7.88 -14.72
N ALA A 120 -14.71 7.00 -15.40
CA ALA A 120 -15.97 7.35 -16.05
C ALA A 120 -17.12 7.61 -15.06
N ALA A 121 -17.06 7.06 -13.85
CA ALA A 121 -17.98 7.42 -12.79
C ALA A 121 -17.61 8.81 -12.26
N ASN A 122 -18.57 9.73 -12.24
CA ASN A 122 -18.32 11.10 -11.78
C ASN A 122 -17.82 11.11 -10.33
N GLY A 123 -16.56 11.51 -10.12
CA GLY A 123 -15.93 11.59 -8.80
C GLY A 123 -15.50 10.23 -8.25
N PRO A 124 -14.49 9.56 -8.87
CA PRO A 124 -13.98 8.29 -8.36
C PRO A 124 -13.44 8.46 -6.94
N GLU A 125 -13.73 7.49 -6.07
CA GLU A 125 -13.14 7.46 -4.74
C GLU A 125 -11.61 7.28 -4.85
N PRO A 126 -10.80 8.11 -4.16
CA PRO A 126 -9.34 7.99 -4.23
C PRO A 126 -8.83 6.60 -3.82
N ALA A 127 -9.49 5.94 -2.87
CA ALA A 127 -9.14 4.58 -2.45
C ALA A 127 -9.23 3.59 -3.61
N ASP A 128 -10.33 3.58 -4.35
CA ASP A 128 -10.52 2.70 -5.51
C ASP A 128 -9.47 2.94 -6.62
N LEU A 129 -9.11 4.21 -6.86
CA LEU A 129 -8.04 4.55 -7.80
C LEU A 129 -6.68 4.08 -7.33
N ASN A 130 -6.40 4.19 -6.03
CA ASN A 130 -5.15 3.73 -5.45
C ASN A 130 -5.02 2.21 -5.61
N ASP A 131 -6.07 1.46 -5.32
CA ASP A 131 -6.07 0.00 -5.41
C ASP A 131 -5.80 -0.49 -6.83
N VAL A 132 -6.49 0.09 -7.83
CA VAL A 132 -6.26 -0.29 -9.23
C VAL A 132 -4.89 0.17 -9.73
N SER A 133 -4.40 1.34 -9.30
CA SER A 133 -3.09 1.85 -9.69
C SER A 133 -1.96 0.98 -9.15
N ARG A 134 -2.06 0.55 -7.88
CA ARG A 134 -1.13 -0.39 -7.26
C ARG A 134 -1.16 -1.76 -7.95
N ALA A 135 -2.34 -2.30 -8.22
CA ALA A 135 -2.48 -3.56 -8.94
C ALA A 135 -1.86 -3.49 -10.36
N LEU A 136 -2.03 -2.36 -11.06
CA LEU A 136 -1.40 -2.12 -12.36
C LEU A 136 0.11 -1.89 -12.26
N TRP A 137 0.60 -1.31 -11.16
CA TRP A 137 2.03 -1.19 -10.90
C TRP A 137 2.73 -2.55 -10.72
N ARG A 138 2.07 -3.50 -10.03
CA ARG A 138 2.54 -4.89 -9.98
C ARG A 138 2.53 -5.55 -11.38
N GLN A 139 1.57 -5.17 -12.23
CA GLN A 139 1.43 -5.64 -13.61
C GLN A 139 2.07 -4.69 -14.65
N ARG A 140 3.05 -3.88 -14.23
CA ARG A 140 3.64 -2.80 -15.04
C ARG A 140 4.15 -3.30 -16.39
N HIS A 141 3.77 -2.57 -17.44
CA HIS A 141 4.12 -2.88 -18.83
C HIS A 141 4.10 -1.59 -19.66
N SER A 142 4.94 -1.51 -20.69
CA SER A 142 5.05 -0.32 -21.56
C SER A 142 3.72 0.09 -22.19
N ASP A 143 2.88 -0.90 -22.53
CA ASP A 143 1.56 -0.68 -23.15
C ASP A 143 0.55 0.05 -22.23
N LEU A 144 0.84 0.17 -20.93
CA LEU A 144 0.01 0.94 -20.01
C LEU A 144 0.12 2.45 -20.27
N ILE A 145 1.27 2.94 -20.71
CA ILE A 145 1.55 4.36 -20.92
C ILE A 145 0.56 5.01 -21.90
N PRO A 146 0.41 4.52 -23.16
CA PRO A 146 -0.52 5.15 -24.10
C PRO A 146 -1.97 5.12 -23.61
N PHE A 147 -2.38 4.06 -22.92
CA PHE A 147 -3.71 3.95 -22.34
C PHE A 147 -3.94 5.00 -21.24
N LEU A 148 -3.01 5.13 -20.30
CA LEU A 148 -3.11 6.08 -19.19
C LEU A 148 -3.11 7.54 -19.69
N ARG A 149 -2.27 7.86 -20.68
CA ARG A 149 -2.27 9.19 -21.32
C ARG A 149 -3.64 9.52 -21.91
N GLN A 150 -4.19 8.61 -22.73
CA GLN A 150 -5.49 8.79 -23.34
C GLN A 150 -6.60 8.94 -22.29
N LEU A 151 -6.55 8.14 -21.21
CA LEU A 151 -7.54 8.19 -20.14
C LEU A 151 -7.51 9.54 -19.40
N LEU A 152 -6.32 10.00 -19.02
CA LEU A 152 -6.15 11.28 -18.31
C LEU A 152 -6.54 12.48 -19.18
N GLU A 153 -6.21 12.44 -20.48
CA GLU A 153 -6.64 13.47 -21.45
C GLU A 153 -8.16 13.49 -21.62
N LYS A 154 -8.79 12.31 -21.75
CA LYS A 154 -10.24 12.19 -21.97
C LYS A 154 -11.08 12.69 -20.80
N PHE A 155 -10.65 12.41 -19.57
CA PHE A 155 -11.47 12.67 -18.38
C PHE A 155 -11.03 13.91 -17.57
N ALA A 156 -9.89 14.53 -17.90
CA ALA A 156 -9.42 15.80 -17.34
C ALA A 156 -9.66 15.93 -15.82
N LEU A 157 -9.01 15.06 -15.04
CA LEU A 157 -9.19 14.99 -13.59
C LEU A 157 -8.78 16.33 -12.93
N PRO A 158 -9.57 16.86 -11.98
CA PRO A 158 -9.38 18.21 -11.43
C PRO A 158 -8.20 18.33 -10.46
N ALA A 159 -7.69 17.21 -9.95
CA ALA A 159 -6.56 17.14 -9.04
C ALA A 159 -5.66 15.94 -9.39
N PRO A 160 -4.38 15.96 -8.98
CA PRO A 160 -3.53 14.79 -9.06
C PRO A 160 -4.18 13.58 -8.38
N THR A 161 -3.98 12.41 -8.96
CA THR A 161 -4.46 11.10 -8.47
C THR A 161 -3.38 10.05 -8.68
N SER A 162 -3.54 8.88 -8.09
CA SER A 162 -2.62 7.75 -8.25
C SER A 162 -2.44 7.29 -9.69
N LEU A 163 -3.37 7.63 -10.60
CA LEU A 163 -3.20 7.46 -12.05
C LEU A 163 -2.08 8.32 -12.62
N HIS A 164 -1.99 9.57 -12.17
CA HIS A 164 -0.89 10.46 -12.53
C HIS A 164 0.42 9.95 -11.93
N GLY A 165 0.39 9.49 -10.67
CA GLY A 165 1.55 8.88 -10.02
C GLY A 165 2.05 7.64 -10.75
N LEU A 166 1.14 6.74 -11.15
CA LEU A 166 1.44 5.55 -11.94
C LEU A 166 2.04 5.91 -13.30
N LEU A 167 1.46 6.90 -14.00
CA LEU A 167 2.00 7.36 -15.28
C LEU A 167 3.43 7.89 -15.13
N VAL A 168 3.69 8.72 -14.12
CA VAL A 168 5.05 9.24 -13.82
C VAL A 168 6.04 8.10 -13.62
N LEU A 169 5.67 7.07 -12.85
CA LEU A 169 6.54 5.91 -12.59
C LEU A 169 6.81 5.05 -13.82
N LEU A 170 5.84 4.94 -14.73
CA LEU A 170 5.99 4.16 -15.96
C LEU A 170 6.82 4.90 -17.02
N GLU A 171 6.78 6.22 -17.03
CA GLU A 171 7.45 7.04 -18.05
C GLU A 171 8.91 7.36 -17.72
N LYS A 172 9.23 7.55 -16.45
CA LYS A 172 10.53 8.08 -16.04
C LYS A 172 11.53 6.98 -15.74
N ALA A 173 12.71 7.10 -16.33
CA ALA A 173 13.86 6.34 -15.85
C ALA A 173 14.23 6.76 -14.41
N PRO A 174 14.97 5.94 -13.65
CA PRO A 174 15.32 6.24 -12.27
C PRO A 174 15.99 7.63 -12.07
N GLU A 175 16.91 8.01 -12.94
CA GLU A 175 17.62 9.29 -12.87
C GLU A 175 16.68 10.48 -13.12
N GLU A 176 15.76 10.33 -14.08
CA GLU A 176 14.73 11.33 -14.39
C GLU A 176 13.72 11.45 -13.25
N LEU A 177 13.34 10.33 -12.63
CA LEU A 177 12.43 10.31 -11.50
C LEU A 177 13.08 10.98 -10.27
N GLN A 178 14.38 10.76 -10.05
CA GLN A 178 15.12 11.42 -8.99
C GLN A 178 15.18 12.94 -9.19
N ALA A 179 15.51 13.40 -10.40
CA ALA A 179 15.51 14.82 -10.74
C ALA A 179 14.11 15.44 -10.59
N TRP A 180 13.08 14.73 -11.05
CA TRP A 180 11.68 15.14 -10.92
C TRP A 180 11.22 15.24 -9.46
N ALA A 181 11.63 14.29 -8.61
CA ALA A 181 11.30 14.32 -7.18
C ALA A 181 11.99 15.49 -6.45
N ALA A 182 13.20 15.86 -6.87
CA ALA A 182 13.96 17.00 -6.34
C ALA A 182 13.44 18.36 -6.84
N ASP A 183 12.72 18.41 -7.95
CA ASP A 183 12.21 19.65 -8.54
C ASP A 183 11.12 20.29 -7.66
N GLY A 184 11.41 21.48 -7.13
CA GLY A 184 10.48 22.24 -6.27
C GLY A 184 9.26 22.82 -7.00
N SER A 185 9.24 22.82 -8.34
CA SER A 185 8.10 23.28 -9.13
C SER A 185 6.99 22.23 -9.27
N VAL A 186 7.32 20.95 -9.05
CA VAL A 186 6.37 19.84 -9.12
C VAL A 186 5.45 19.86 -7.88
N PRO A 187 4.11 19.85 -8.06
CA PRO A 187 3.16 19.85 -6.96
C PRO A 187 3.38 18.69 -5.99
N ILE A 188 3.28 18.96 -4.69
CA ILE A 188 3.56 17.94 -3.66
C ILE A 188 2.50 16.84 -3.66
N GLU A 189 1.26 17.18 -4.00
CA GLU A 189 0.15 16.23 -4.15
C GLU A 189 0.51 15.19 -5.20
N LEU A 190 1.04 15.61 -6.35
CA LEU A 190 1.47 14.69 -7.40
C LEU A 190 2.64 13.80 -6.96
N LYS A 191 3.58 14.34 -6.17
CA LYS A 191 4.65 13.51 -5.56
C LYS A 191 4.08 12.50 -4.57
N GLY A 192 3.06 12.88 -3.79
CA GLY A 192 2.33 11.99 -2.89
C GLY A 192 1.67 10.84 -3.63
N GLU A 193 1.06 11.10 -4.78
CA GLU A 193 0.46 10.06 -5.62
C GLU A 193 1.49 9.05 -6.16
N VAL A 194 2.72 9.49 -6.46
CA VAL A 194 3.82 8.58 -6.79
C VAL A 194 4.18 7.68 -5.61
N LEU A 195 4.31 8.24 -4.40
CA LEU A 195 4.58 7.47 -3.18
C LEU A 195 3.46 6.47 -2.87
N THR A 196 2.20 6.87 -3.09
CA THR A 196 1.01 6.01 -2.93
C THR A 196 1.08 4.75 -3.80
N VAL A 197 1.56 4.88 -5.04
CA VAL A 197 1.73 3.75 -5.96
C VAL A 197 2.95 2.91 -5.58
N LEU A 198 4.08 3.55 -5.26
CA LEU A 198 5.31 2.86 -4.83
C LEU A 198 5.13 2.08 -3.52
N ALA A 199 4.17 2.45 -2.68
CA ALA A 199 3.83 1.70 -1.47
C ALA A 199 3.35 0.26 -1.74
N GLU A 200 2.98 -0.08 -2.98
CA GLU A 200 2.70 -1.48 -3.37
C GLU A 200 3.97 -2.32 -3.49
N GLU A 201 4.99 -1.77 -4.16
CA GLU A 201 6.25 -2.43 -4.46
C GLU A 201 7.26 -1.38 -4.91
N ILE A 202 8.47 -1.41 -4.36
CA ILE A 202 9.58 -0.58 -4.83
C ILE A 202 10.61 -1.48 -5.51
N PRO A 203 10.73 -1.42 -6.86
CA PRO A 203 11.83 -2.08 -7.55
C PRO A 203 13.18 -1.58 -7.01
N GLU A 204 14.16 -2.47 -6.85
CA GLU A 204 15.49 -2.10 -6.33
C GLU A 204 16.11 -0.92 -7.10
N ALA A 205 15.89 -0.85 -8.41
CA ALA A 205 16.36 0.23 -9.27
C ALA A 205 15.79 1.62 -8.91
N LEU A 206 14.66 1.69 -8.21
CA LEU A 206 14.02 2.94 -7.79
C LEU A 206 14.40 3.34 -6.35
N VAL A 207 15.01 2.47 -5.57
CA VAL A 207 15.47 2.79 -4.20
C VAL A 207 16.40 4.02 -4.16
N PRO A 208 17.35 4.20 -5.10
CA PRO A 208 18.21 5.40 -5.15
C PRO A 208 17.46 6.72 -5.37
N THR A 209 16.19 6.69 -5.79
CA THR A 209 15.37 7.89 -5.99
C THR A 209 14.75 8.40 -4.68
N LEU A 210 14.60 7.53 -3.67
CA LEU A 210 13.94 7.86 -2.40
C LEU A 210 14.54 9.08 -1.65
N PRO A 211 15.88 9.28 -1.61
CA PRO A 211 16.48 10.48 -1.02
C PRO A 211 15.94 11.80 -1.57
N ALA A 212 15.54 11.86 -2.85
CA ALA A 212 14.96 13.07 -3.44
C ALA A 212 13.54 13.33 -2.91
N PHE A 213 12.72 12.29 -2.73
CA PHE A 213 11.41 12.39 -2.08
C PHE A 213 11.53 12.78 -0.60
N ILE A 214 12.52 12.23 0.11
CA ILE A 214 12.81 12.61 1.50
C ILE A 214 13.19 14.08 1.60
N SER A 215 14.05 14.55 0.69
CA SER A 215 14.54 15.93 0.70
C SER A 215 13.42 16.94 0.38
N SER A 216 12.49 16.59 -0.51
CA SER A 216 11.36 17.46 -0.84
C SER A 216 10.32 17.57 0.29
N ALA A 217 10.28 16.59 1.21
CA ALA A 217 9.40 16.61 2.37
C ALA A 217 9.89 17.54 3.49
N LEU A 218 11.21 17.70 3.64
CA LEU A 218 11.84 18.48 4.71
C LEU A 218 11.26 19.92 4.89
N PRO A 219 11.12 20.75 3.84
CA PRO A 219 10.58 22.12 4.00
C PRO A 219 9.10 22.15 4.41
N LEU A 220 8.39 21.01 4.34
CA LEU A 220 6.97 20.91 4.61
C LEU A 220 6.65 20.52 6.06
N VAL A 221 7.67 20.05 6.81
CA VAL A 221 7.49 19.46 8.14
C VAL A 221 6.80 20.40 9.11
N ASP A 222 7.22 21.68 9.17
CA ASP A 222 6.64 22.64 10.11
C ASP A 222 5.15 22.90 9.82
N THR A 223 4.77 22.87 8.55
CA THR A 223 3.36 22.96 8.12
C THR A 223 2.62 21.67 8.46
N ALA A 224 3.22 20.50 8.20
CA ALA A 224 2.64 19.19 8.48
C ALA A 224 2.39 18.95 9.98
N VAL A 225 3.24 19.50 10.86
CA VAL A 225 3.06 19.44 12.32
C VAL A 225 1.83 20.24 12.76
N LYS A 226 1.57 21.39 12.13
CA LYS A 226 0.55 22.34 12.56
C LYS A 226 -0.81 22.14 11.90
N TYR A 227 -0.84 21.58 10.69
CA TYR A 227 -2.02 21.55 9.86
C TYR A 227 -2.21 20.21 9.15
N LYS A 228 -3.47 19.76 9.10
CA LYS A 228 -3.87 18.68 8.20
C LYS A 228 -3.96 19.22 6.77
N GLY A 229 -3.38 18.52 5.79
CA GLY A 229 -3.41 18.93 4.38
C GLY A 229 -2.35 18.19 3.55
N ALA A 230 -2.01 18.72 2.39
CA ALA A 230 -1.07 18.09 1.44
C ALA A 230 0.32 17.83 2.06
N ALA A 231 0.83 18.75 2.89
CA ALA A 231 2.12 18.59 3.56
C ALA A 231 2.15 17.37 4.51
N SER A 232 1.14 17.23 5.37
CA SER A 232 1.04 16.07 6.28
C SER A 232 0.62 14.79 5.56
N GLY A 233 -0.16 14.89 4.48
CA GLY A 233 -0.44 13.77 3.56
C GLY A 233 0.85 13.22 2.95
N TYR A 234 1.66 14.09 2.36
CA TYR A 234 2.94 13.69 1.75
C TYR A 234 3.89 13.00 2.74
N CYS A 235 4.03 13.55 3.96
CA CYS A 235 4.84 12.92 5.00
C CYS A 235 4.27 11.55 5.42
N THR A 236 2.94 11.43 5.49
CA THR A 236 2.25 10.17 5.79
C THR A 236 2.52 9.13 4.70
N ASP A 237 2.44 9.50 3.42
CA ASP A 237 2.66 8.57 2.30
C ASP A 237 4.13 8.12 2.27
N MET A 238 5.06 9.05 2.46
CA MET A 238 6.49 8.74 2.56
C MET A 238 6.81 7.78 3.71
N PHE A 239 6.28 8.04 4.90
CA PHE A 239 6.49 7.14 6.04
C PHE A 239 5.78 5.80 5.87
N SER A 240 4.59 5.76 5.27
CA SER A 240 3.88 4.51 4.96
C SER A 240 4.75 3.61 4.06
N LEU A 241 5.35 4.19 3.01
CA LEU A 241 6.25 3.50 2.10
C LEU A 241 7.49 2.97 2.83
N LEU A 242 8.17 3.79 3.63
CA LEU A 242 9.39 3.39 4.34
C LEU A 242 9.14 2.34 5.44
N LEU A 243 7.95 2.34 6.03
CA LEU A 243 7.56 1.42 7.09
C LEU A 243 6.95 0.10 6.58
N LEU A 244 6.80 -0.08 5.26
CA LEU A 244 6.35 -1.35 4.69
C LEU A 244 7.34 -2.48 5.02
N HIS A 245 8.63 -2.23 4.75
CA HIS A 245 9.74 -3.15 5.02
C HIS A 245 10.96 -2.39 5.56
N PRO A 246 10.88 -1.84 6.79
CA PRO A 246 11.90 -0.91 7.30
C PRO A 246 13.28 -1.56 7.44
N GLY A 247 13.35 -2.86 7.75
CA GLY A 247 14.61 -3.61 7.83
C GLY A 247 15.27 -3.91 6.49
N HIS A 248 14.60 -3.65 5.36
CA HIS A 248 15.17 -3.79 4.02
C HIS A 248 15.41 -2.44 3.36
N LEU A 249 14.47 -1.49 3.49
CA LEU A 249 14.56 -0.20 2.80
C LEU A 249 15.51 0.78 3.49
N LEU A 250 15.43 0.94 4.82
CA LEU A 250 16.28 1.91 5.53
C LEU A 250 17.77 1.62 5.34
N PRO A 251 18.23 0.35 5.31
CA PRO A 251 19.64 0.04 5.10
C PRO A 251 20.22 0.40 3.74
N LEU A 252 19.36 0.54 2.73
CA LEU A 252 19.76 0.92 1.38
C LEU A 252 19.87 2.45 1.20
N LEU A 253 19.44 3.23 2.19
CA LEU A 253 19.47 4.69 2.12
C LEU A 253 20.82 5.26 2.58
N PRO A 254 21.30 6.35 1.94
CA PRO A 254 22.49 7.07 2.40
C PRO A 254 22.33 7.62 3.82
N GLU A 255 23.42 7.71 4.59
CA GLU A 255 23.40 8.25 5.96
C GLU A 255 22.78 9.65 6.04
N ALA A 256 23.02 10.51 5.04
CA ALA A 256 22.42 11.84 4.97
C ALA A 256 20.88 11.79 4.88
N ALA A 257 20.33 10.85 4.12
CA ALA A 257 18.88 10.68 4.02
C ALA A 257 18.27 10.14 5.32
N LEU A 258 18.97 9.21 5.99
CA LEU A 258 18.58 8.70 7.30
C LEU A 258 18.60 9.78 8.38
N ALA A 259 19.61 10.66 8.37
CA ALA A 259 19.69 11.80 9.27
C ALA A 259 18.53 12.78 9.05
N THR A 260 18.19 13.08 7.79
CA THR A 260 17.02 13.89 7.44
C THR A 260 15.73 13.25 7.93
N LEU A 261 15.54 11.95 7.68
CA LEU A 261 14.37 11.20 8.17
C LEU A 261 14.24 11.25 9.68
N ARG A 262 15.36 11.13 10.42
CA ARG A 262 15.38 11.26 11.88
C ARG A 262 14.90 12.64 12.33
N ASP A 263 15.45 13.70 11.77
CA ASP A 263 15.07 15.08 12.12
C ASP A 263 13.58 15.32 11.83
N MET A 264 13.12 14.92 10.65
CA MET A 264 11.71 15.01 10.29
C MET A 264 10.81 14.24 11.26
N ALA A 265 11.16 13.00 11.58
CA ALA A 265 10.38 12.17 12.48
C ALA A 265 10.33 12.78 13.89
N ARG A 266 11.46 13.27 14.43
CA ARG A 266 11.48 13.97 15.72
C ARG A 266 10.49 15.14 15.76
N ARG A 267 10.39 15.92 14.67
CA ARG A 267 9.44 17.04 14.60
C ARG A 267 7.99 16.56 14.44
N LEU A 268 7.75 15.58 13.57
CA LEU A 268 6.42 15.06 13.24
C LEU A 268 5.78 14.23 14.35
N VAL A 269 6.55 13.73 15.31
CA VAL A 269 6.01 13.12 16.54
C VAL A 269 5.09 14.08 17.31
N ALA A 270 5.29 15.40 17.18
CA ALA A 270 4.45 16.42 17.79
C ALA A 270 3.19 16.78 16.96
N ALA A 271 2.97 16.15 15.80
CA ALA A 271 1.90 16.51 14.86
C ALA A 271 0.52 16.04 15.32
N THR A 272 -0.06 16.76 16.30
CA THR A 272 -1.40 16.45 16.84
C THR A 272 -2.54 16.47 15.79
N PRO A 273 -2.56 17.34 14.77
CA PRO A 273 -3.62 17.34 13.75
C PRO A 273 -3.51 16.18 12.75
N ALA A 274 -2.33 15.55 12.66
CA ALA A 274 -2.02 14.46 11.75
C ALA A 274 -1.56 13.23 12.54
N LEU A 275 -2.45 12.69 13.37
CA LEU A 275 -2.15 11.60 14.31
C LEU A 275 -1.52 10.37 13.65
N LYS A 276 -1.95 9.99 12.44
CA LYS A 276 -1.34 8.91 11.67
C LYS A 276 0.14 9.19 11.38
N CYS A 277 0.47 10.40 10.95
CA CYS A 277 1.85 10.81 10.68
C CYS A 277 2.68 10.81 11.96
N ALA A 278 2.13 11.26 13.10
CA ALA A 278 2.81 11.24 14.39
C ALA A 278 3.11 9.81 14.89
N LEU A 279 2.13 8.90 14.76
CA LEU A 279 2.31 7.48 15.07
C LEU A 279 3.40 6.85 14.19
N GLN A 280 3.37 7.12 12.89
CA GLN A 280 4.39 6.64 11.95
C GLN A 280 5.77 7.23 12.25
N ALA A 281 5.84 8.50 12.65
CA ALA A 281 7.09 9.13 13.07
C ALA A 281 7.70 8.44 14.30
N ALA A 282 6.88 8.07 15.29
CA ALA A 282 7.34 7.31 16.45
C ALA A 282 7.84 5.91 16.06
N VAL A 283 7.13 5.20 15.17
CA VAL A 283 7.58 3.90 14.63
C VAL A 283 8.86 4.06 13.82
N LEU A 284 9.00 5.11 13.02
CA LEU A 284 10.21 5.36 12.24
C LEU A 284 11.41 5.59 13.16
N LEU A 285 11.26 6.41 14.21
CA LEU A 285 12.30 6.62 15.22
C LEU A 285 12.67 5.33 15.95
N LYS A 286 11.73 4.41 16.21
CA LYS A 286 12.06 3.09 16.74
C LYS A 286 13.10 2.35 15.89
N HIS A 287 13.14 2.59 14.57
CA HIS A 287 14.10 1.97 13.65
C HIS A 287 15.41 2.76 13.51
N LEU A 288 15.35 4.07 13.28
CA LEU A 288 16.53 4.89 12.94
C LEU A 288 16.96 5.92 14.01
N GLY A 289 16.22 6.01 15.11
CA GLY A 289 16.51 6.93 16.21
C GLY A 289 17.63 6.44 17.13
N HIS A 290 18.02 7.32 18.05
CA HIS A 290 19.08 7.11 19.02
C HIS A 290 18.51 7.17 20.45
N PRO A 291 19.27 6.71 21.48
CA PRO A 291 18.77 6.67 22.85
C PRO A 291 18.19 8.00 23.36
N GLU A 292 18.77 9.14 22.95
CA GLU A 292 18.27 10.48 23.32
C GLU A 292 16.89 10.83 22.74
N ASP A 293 16.45 10.16 21.67
CA ASP A 293 15.14 10.39 21.07
C ASP A 293 14.00 9.83 21.93
N ALA A 294 14.30 8.88 22.84
CA ALA A 294 13.29 8.25 23.70
C ALA A 294 12.54 9.28 24.56
N ALA A 295 13.27 10.20 25.19
CA ALA A 295 12.68 11.25 26.02
C ALA A 295 11.80 12.20 25.19
N HIS A 296 12.20 12.45 23.94
CA HIS A 296 11.46 13.32 23.02
C HIS A 296 10.14 12.67 22.58
N ILE A 297 10.13 11.36 22.31
CA ILE A 297 8.90 10.62 21.97
C ILE A 297 7.93 10.65 23.16
N GLU A 298 8.41 10.37 24.38
CA GLU A 298 7.56 10.34 25.57
C GLU A 298 6.93 11.69 25.89
N ALA A 299 7.63 12.80 25.64
CA ALA A 299 7.10 14.14 25.84
C ALA A 299 5.86 14.44 24.96
N HIS A 300 5.69 13.70 23.85
CA HIS A 300 4.60 13.88 22.88
C HIS A 300 3.64 12.68 22.86
N ARG A 301 3.71 11.82 23.87
CA ARG A 301 2.88 10.63 24.02
C ARG A 301 1.38 11.00 23.97
N PRO A 302 0.57 10.35 23.11
CA PRO A 302 -0.88 10.55 23.10
C PRO A 302 -1.56 10.17 24.42
N ALA A 303 -2.71 10.79 24.70
CA ALA A 303 -3.52 10.45 25.88
C ALA A 303 -4.24 9.09 25.73
N ASP A 304 -4.62 8.73 24.50
CA ASP A 304 -5.28 7.46 24.21
C ASP A 304 -4.34 6.27 24.51
N PRO A 305 -4.71 5.32 25.38
CA PRO A 305 -3.83 4.23 25.79
C PRO A 305 -3.41 3.29 24.64
N VAL A 306 -4.27 3.07 23.64
CA VAL A 306 -3.98 2.17 22.51
C VAL A 306 -2.93 2.81 21.62
N LEU A 307 -3.11 4.10 21.31
CA LEU A 307 -2.17 4.86 20.48
C LEU A 307 -0.85 5.13 21.21
N ALA A 308 -0.92 5.38 22.52
CA ALA A 308 0.25 5.63 23.33
C ALA A 308 1.20 4.43 23.41
N LYS A 309 0.67 3.21 23.31
CA LYS A 309 1.48 1.99 23.24
C LYS A 309 2.53 2.05 22.12
N VAL A 310 2.20 2.66 20.97
CA VAL A 310 3.13 2.83 19.85
C VAL A 310 4.35 3.67 20.26
N PHE A 311 4.11 4.74 21.02
CA PHE A 311 5.15 5.63 21.53
C PHE A 311 5.96 4.96 22.65
N ASP A 312 5.27 4.28 23.58
CA ASP A 312 5.89 3.57 24.69
C ASP A 312 6.82 2.44 24.19
N ASP A 313 6.38 1.69 23.17
CA ASP A 313 7.16 0.64 22.53
C ASP A 313 8.38 1.20 21.80
N ALA A 314 8.23 2.31 21.08
CA ALA A 314 9.34 3.00 20.41
C ALA A 314 10.39 3.50 21.41
N ALA A 315 9.97 4.19 22.47
CA ALA A 315 10.86 4.71 23.51
C ALA A 315 11.60 3.58 24.25
N ARG A 316 10.92 2.46 24.54
CA ARG A 316 11.53 1.28 25.16
C ARG A 316 12.66 0.70 24.30
N VAL A 317 12.42 0.54 23.00
CA VAL A 317 13.44 0.05 22.06
C VAL A 317 14.65 0.98 22.02
N LEU A 318 14.43 2.29 21.96
CA LEU A 318 15.50 3.29 21.89
C LEU A 318 16.39 3.29 23.14
N ARG A 319 15.81 3.16 24.34
CA ARG A 319 16.60 3.05 25.59
C ARG A 319 17.43 1.78 25.68
N GLY A 320 16.97 0.70 25.06
CA GLY A 320 17.67 -0.58 25.03
C GLY A 320 18.89 -0.60 24.11
N ARG A 321 19.06 0.42 23.24
CA ARG A 321 20.20 0.51 22.32
C ARG A 321 21.45 0.96 23.07
N THR A 322 22.53 0.21 22.96
CA THR A 322 23.84 0.71 23.39
C THR A 322 24.35 1.76 22.39
N SER A 323 25.15 2.73 22.84
CA SER A 323 25.65 3.84 21.99
C SER A 323 26.42 3.40 20.73
N SER A 324 26.71 2.10 20.58
CA SER A 324 27.43 1.49 19.46
C SER A 324 26.55 0.61 18.54
N GLU A 325 25.28 0.37 18.87
CA GLU A 325 24.37 -0.42 18.03
C GLU A 325 23.64 0.49 17.03
N ARG A 326 24.29 0.79 15.90
CA ARG A 326 23.55 1.15 14.68
C ARG A 326 23.02 -0.14 14.07
N ILE A 327 21.70 -0.36 14.08
CA ILE A 327 21.08 -1.30 13.17
C ILE A 327 20.81 -0.54 11.88
N VAL A 328 21.66 -0.81 10.89
CA VAL A 328 21.39 -0.60 9.47
C VAL A 328 21.50 -2.01 8.88
#